data_AF-A0A519VWH9-F1
#
_entry.id   AF-A0A519VWH9-F1
#
_cell.length_a   1.000
_cell.length_b   1.000
_cell.length_c   1.000
_cell.angle_alpha   90.00
_cell.angle_beta   90.00
_cell.angle_gamma   90.00
#
_symmetry.space_group_name_H-M   'P 1'
#
loop_
_entity.id
_entity.type
_entity.pdbx_description
1 polymer ?
#
loop_
_entity_poly.entity_id
_entity_poly.type
_entity_poly.pdbx_seq_one_letter_code
_entity_poly.pdbx_strand_id
1 'polypeptide(L)'
;TMDNQLIFDTFNNLINAAKILKTDGSFSDSVSTALAKMPPMQIGKYNQLQEWLQDLDRPDDKHRHISHLYGLYPSGQISPFRNPELLEAAKNSLIYRGDKSTGWSMGWKVNWWARMLDGNKAYKLISDQLTPAPMETKGQSGGTYPNLLDAHPPFQIDGNFGCTAGIAEMLLQSYDGNIYVLPALPDALASGKITGLKARGGFEVDMEWKDGKLKNLIVQSTIGGNCRLRLSDQVSLNGNAKLVKSKGDNTNKFYQVNKIKSPMLSTEAKLKGIAIPKTNLFDFDTIAGEKYIFNAR
;
A
#
# COMPACT_ATOMS: atom_id res chain seq x y z
N THR A 1 12.67 -0.80 -14.24
CA THR A 1 12.31 -0.82 -12.81
C THR A 1 11.32 -1.90 -12.43
N MET A 2 10.20 -2.08 -13.15
CA MET A 2 9.19 -3.11 -12.83
C MET A 2 9.79 -4.53 -12.66
N ASP A 3 10.56 -5.01 -13.64
CA ASP A 3 11.16 -6.35 -13.57
C ASP A 3 12.08 -6.51 -12.34
N ASN A 4 12.84 -5.47 -12.01
CA ASN A 4 13.71 -5.49 -10.83
C ASN A 4 12.91 -5.64 -9.54
N GLN A 5 11.77 -4.93 -9.43
CA GLN A 5 10.89 -5.01 -8.27
C GLN A 5 10.18 -6.38 -8.20
N LEU A 6 9.72 -6.91 -9.33
CA LEU A 6 9.09 -8.24 -9.38
C LEU A 6 10.08 -9.33 -8.99
N ILE A 7 11.28 -9.33 -9.58
CA ILE A 7 12.35 -10.30 -9.27
C ILE A 7 12.77 -10.16 -7.80
N PHE A 8 12.85 -8.95 -7.26
CA PHE A 8 13.14 -8.73 -5.84
C PHE A 8 12.12 -9.45 -4.94
N ASP A 9 10.81 -9.32 -5.22
CA ASP A 9 9.78 -10.01 -4.45
C ASP A 9 9.84 -11.52 -4.65
N THR A 10 9.97 -12.00 -5.90
CA THR A 10 10.10 -13.43 -6.19
C THR A 10 11.28 -14.05 -5.45
N PHE A 11 12.45 -13.41 -5.48
CA PHE A 11 13.66 -13.93 -4.85
C PHE A 11 13.58 -13.91 -3.33
N ASN A 12 13.13 -12.80 -2.73
CA ASN A 12 12.96 -12.75 -1.28
C ASN A 12 11.87 -13.73 -0.79
N ASN A 13 10.76 -13.88 -1.52
CA ASN A 13 9.72 -14.84 -1.16
C ASN A 13 10.24 -16.27 -1.21
N LEU A 14 11.04 -16.61 -2.22
CA LEU A 14 11.70 -17.91 -2.32
C LEU A 14 12.65 -18.15 -1.14
N ILE A 15 13.55 -17.20 -0.84
CA ILE A 15 14.51 -17.30 0.27
C ILE A 15 13.77 -17.45 1.61
N ASN A 16 12.73 -16.65 1.84
CA ASN A 16 11.94 -16.70 3.07
C ASN A 16 11.17 -18.03 3.19
N ALA A 17 10.57 -18.52 2.10
CA ALA A 17 9.89 -19.81 2.08
C ALA A 17 10.85 -20.98 2.33
N ALA A 18 12.00 -21.01 1.64
CA ALA A 18 13.06 -22.00 1.82
C ALA A 18 13.52 -22.07 3.28
N LYS A 19 13.74 -20.90 3.92
CA LYS A 19 14.11 -20.80 5.33
C LYS A 19 13.03 -21.36 6.27
N ILE A 20 11.75 -21.09 6.00
CA ILE A 20 10.64 -21.57 6.84
C ILE A 20 10.47 -23.09 6.69
N LEU A 21 10.50 -23.59 5.46
CA LEU A 21 10.32 -25.00 5.12
C LEU A 21 11.58 -25.84 5.39
N LYS A 22 12.72 -25.19 5.67
CA LYS A 22 14.03 -25.81 5.89
C LYS A 22 14.47 -26.68 4.71
N THR A 23 14.28 -26.18 3.49
CA THR A 23 14.63 -26.86 2.23
C THR A 23 15.40 -25.91 1.31
N ASP A 24 15.97 -26.44 0.22
CA ASP A 24 16.55 -25.69 -0.91
C ASP A 24 17.68 -24.70 -0.54
N GLY A 25 18.47 -25.02 0.50
CA GLY A 25 19.53 -24.14 1.02
C GLY A 25 20.49 -23.63 -0.04
N SER A 26 21.14 -24.53 -0.79
CA SER A 26 22.11 -24.15 -1.84
C SER A 26 21.48 -23.32 -2.97
N PHE A 27 20.21 -23.57 -3.29
CA PHE A 27 19.49 -22.78 -4.30
C PHE A 27 19.14 -21.39 -3.75
N SER A 28 18.64 -21.31 -2.52
CA SER A 28 18.40 -20.05 -1.80
C SER A 28 19.68 -19.20 -1.70
N ASP A 29 20.85 -19.80 -1.46
CA ASP A 29 22.14 -19.09 -1.43
C ASP A 29 22.50 -18.51 -2.82
N SER A 30 22.24 -19.27 -3.87
CA SER A 30 22.43 -18.82 -5.26
C SER A 30 21.50 -17.67 -5.62
N VAL A 31 20.23 -17.76 -5.22
CA VAL A 31 19.22 -16.71 -5.41
C VAL A 31 19.57 -15.45 -4.61
N SER A 32 20.06 -15.58 -3.37
CA SER A 32 20.52 -14.45 -2.54
C SER A 32 21.72 -13.73 -3.17
N THR A 33 22.67 -14.50 -3.73
CA THR A 33 23.81 -13.95 -4.49
C THR A 33 23.36 -13.18 -5.73
N ALA A 34 22.34 -13.68 -6.45
CA ALA A 34 21.77 -12.98 -7.60
C ALA A 34 21.01 -11.71 -7.18
N LEU A 35 20.20 -11.78 -6.11
CA LEU A 35 19.47 -10.64 -5.55
C LEU A 35 20.42 -9.49 -5.19
N ALA A 36 21.59 -9.80 -4.61
CA ALA A 36 22.60 -8.81 -4.26
C ALA A 36 23.16 -8.04 -5.47
N LYS A 37 23.05 -8.56 -6.69
CA LYS A 37 23.52 -7.91 -7.93
C LYS A 37 22.46 -7.01 -8.58
N MET A 38 21.21 -7.06 -8.13
CA MET A 38 20.12 -6.26 -8.70
C MET A 38 20.36 -4.75 -8.51
N PRO A 39 20.01 -3.90 -9.49
CA PRO A 39 20.18 -2.45 -9.35
C PRO A 39 19.25 -1.88 -8.26
N PRO A 40 19.66 -0.81 -7.56
CA PRO A 40 18.74 -0.07 -6.69
C PRO A 40 17.68 0.67 -7.51
N MET A 41 16.61 1.11 -6.84
CA MET A 41 15.70 2.10 -7.42
C MET A 41 16.40 3.45 -7.57
N GLN A 42 15.95 4.27 -8.52
CA GLN A 42 16.60 5.54 -8.86
C GLN A 42 15.60 6.69 -8.88
N ILE A 43 16.02 7.85 -8.39
CA ILE A 43 15.29 9.12 -8.45
C ILE A 43 15.92 9.97 -9.54
N GLY A 44 15.15 10.30 -10.58
CA GLY A 44 15.63 11.03 -11.75
C GLY A 44 15.65 12.55 -11.58
N LYS A 45 16.10 13.23 -12.63
CA LYS A 45 16.28 14.69 -12.72
C LYS A 45 14.99 15.49 -12.53
N TYR A 46 13.83 14.87 -12.76
CA TYR A 46 12.52 15.48 -12.51
C TYR A 46 11.95 15.07 -11.15
N ASN A 47 12.76 14.57 -10.21
CA ASN A 47 12.30 14.05 -8.92
C ASN A 47 11.32 12.89 -9.03
N GLN A 48 11.30 12.17 -10.15
CA GLN A 48 10.44 11.02 -10.40
C GLN A 48 11.14 9.71 -10.04
N LEU A 49 10.37 8.67 -9.71
CA LEU A 49 10.92 7.32 -9.68
C LEU A 49 11.18 6.88 -11.12
N GLN A 50 12.42 6.56 -11.49
CA GLN A 50 12.75 6.21 -12.86
C GLN A 50 12.11 4.88 -13.28
N GLU A 51 11.47 4.86 -14.44
CA GLU A 51 10.89 3.66 -15.04
C GLU A 51 11.97 2.74 -15.65
N TRP A 52 13.04 3.32 -16.17
CA TRP A 52 14.18 2.63 -16.79
C TRP A 52 15.49 2.81 -15.99
N LEU A 53 16.57 2.14 -16.43
CA LEU A 53 17.89 2.30 -15.82
C LEU A 53 18.53 3.65 -16.16
N GLN A 54 18.29 4.15 -17.36
CA GLN A 54 18.65 5.49 -17.78
C GLN A 54 17.51 6.45 -17.46
N ASP A 55 17.85 7.70 -17.14
CA ASP A 55 16.91 8.77 -16.79
C ASP A 55 16.18 9.32 -18.03
N LEU A 56 15.25 8.50 -18.55
CA LEU A 56 14.52 8.69 -19.81
C LEU A 56 13.05 9.10 -19.61
N ASP A 57 12.58 9.14 -18.37
CA ASP A 57 11.19 9.50 -18.07
C ASP A 57 10.87 10.92 -18.54
N ARG A 58 9.62 11.08 -18.98
CA ARG A 58 9.09 12.32 -19.51
C ARG A 58 7.91 12.81 -18.67
N PRO A 59 7.98 14.00 -18.04
CA PRO A 59 6.89 14.51 -17.20
C PRO A 59 5.56 14.76 -17.92
N ASP A 60 5.58 14.87 -19.26
CA ASP A 60 4.40 15.08 -20.10
C ASP A 60 3.73 13.75 -20.54
N ASP A 61 4.35 12.60 -20.28
CA ASP A 61 3.82 11.30 -20.67
C ASP A 61 2.65 10.84 -19.80
N LYS A 62 1.48 10.71 -20.44
CA LYS A 62 0.20 10.30 -19.84
C LYS A 62 -0.14 8.83 -20.10
N HIS A 63 0.87 7.99 -20.33
CA HIS A 63 0.65 6.55 -20.53
C HIS A 63 -0.18 5.94 -19.38
N ARG A 64 -1.14 5.07 -19.72
CA ARG A 64 -2.08 4.48 -18.74
C ARG A 64 -1.43 3.51 -17.76
N HIS A 65 -0.31 2.88 -18.13
CA HIS A 65 0.49 2.04 -17.24
C HIS A 65 1.50 2.89 -16.46
N ILE A 66 1.63 2.58 -15.18
CA ILE A 66 2.65 3.13 -14.29
C ILE A 66 3.38 1.98 -13.61
N SER A 67 3.83 1.04 -14.44
CA SER A 67 4.31 -0.28 -14.05
C SER A 67 5.48 -0.25 -13.04
N HIS A 68 6.33 0.77 -13.11
CA HIS A 68 7.43 0.98 -12.18
C HIS A 68 7.00 1.38 -10.75
N LEU A 69 5.70 1.63 -10.52
CA LEU A 69 5.11 1.79 -9.19
C LEU A 69 4.58 0.48 -8.59
N TYR A 70 4.86 -0.67 -9.20
CA TYR A 70 4.58 -1.99 -8.61
C TYR A 70 5.13 -2.09 -7.17
N GLY A 71 6.34 -1.56 -6.93
CA GLY A 71 6.99 -1.49 -5.62
C GLY A 71 6.19 -0.75 -4.54
N LEU A 72 5.28 0.17 -4.93
CA LEU A 72 4.38 0.88 -4.02
C LEU A 72 3.07 0.10 -3.78
N TYR A 73 2.48 -0.44 -4.86
CA TYR A 73 1.33 -1.34 -4.81
C TYR A 73 1.29 -2.20 -6.09
N PRO A 74 1.10 -3.52 -6.00
CA PRO A 74 0.71 -4.29 -4.81
C PRO A 74 1.85 -4.73 -3.88
N SER A 75 3.12 -4.49 -4.24
CA SER A 75 4.28 -4.82 -3.38
C SER A 75 4.33 -3.92 -2.13
N GLY A 76 5.37 -4.07 -1.31
CA GLY A 76 5.63 -3.29 -0.10
C GLY A 76 7.04 -2.69 -0.04
N GLN A 77 7.71 -2.58 -1.19
CA GLN A 77 9.10 -2.11 -1.30
C GLN A 77 9.24 -0.62 -0.98
N ILE A 78 8.25 0.19 -1.40
CA ILE A 78 8.20 1.63 -1.12
C ILE A 78 7.25 1.85 0.06
N SER A 79 7.75 2.47 1.13
CA SER A 79 6.98 2.77 2.33
C SER A 79 7.19 4.22 2.74
N PRO A 80 6.13 4.92 3.16
CA PRO A 80 6.22 6.29 3.68
C PRO A 80 7.15 6.42 4.89
N PHE A 81 7.27 5.36 5.70
CA PHE A 81 8.02 5.41 6.95
C PHE A 81 9.47 4.96 6.80
N ARG A 82 9.79 4.13 5.80
CA ARG A 82 11.16 3.65 5.56
C ARG A 82 11.92 4.48 4.54
N ASN A 83 11.27 4.86 3.46
CA ASN A 83 11.91 5.46 2.29
C ASN A 83 11.08 6.67 1.80
N PRO A 84 10.91 7.73 2.61
CA PRO A 84 10.08 8.89 2.25
C PRO A 84 10.52 9.59 0.95
N GLU A 85 11.81 9.54 0.61
CA GLU A 85 12.35 10.06 -0.65
C GLU A 85 11.83 9.28 -1.87
N LEU A 86 11.68 7.95 -1.76
CA LEU A 86 11.08 7.13 -2.81
C LEU A 86 9.57 7.32 -2.88
N LEU A 87 8.91 7.58 -1.75
CA LEU A 87 7.49 7.92 -1.74
C LEU A 87 7.24 9.23 -2.48
N GLU A 88 8.05 10.27 -2.22
CA GLU A 88 7.98 11.54 -2.95
C GLU A 88 8.22 11.32 -4.45
N ALA A 89 9.22 10.52 -4.81
CA ALA A 89 9.51 10.21 -6.21
C ALA A 89 8.36 9.47 -6.91
N ALA A 90 7.76 8.49 -6.24
CA ALA A 90 6.59 7.78 -6.73
C ALA A 90 5.37 8.71 -6.89
N LYS A 91 5.17 9.65 -5.95
CA LYS A 91 4.11 10.67 -6.02
C LYS A 91 4.30 11.57 -7.23
N ASN A 92 5.53 12.00 -7.51
CA ASN A 92 5.83 12.81 -8.70
C ASN A 92 5.55 12.03 -9.99
N SER A 93 6.00 10.77 -10.11
CA SER A 93 5.66 9.91 -11.26
C SER A 93 4.13 9.79 -11.46
N LEU A 94 3.38 9.64 -10.37
CA LEU A 94 1.91 9.54 -10.41
C LEU A 94 1.24 10.85 -10.86
N ILE A 95 1.72 12.00 -10.36
CA ILE A 95 1.25 13.33 -10.79
C ILE A 95 1.55 13.55 -12.28
N TYR A 96 2.72 13.15 -12.77
CA TYR A 96 3.10 13.27 -14.17
C TYR A 96 2.23 12.42 -15.08
N ARG A 97 1.81 11.23 -14.64
CA ARG A 97 0.88 10.37 -15.39
C ARG A 97 -0.57 10.91 -15.38
N GLY A 98 -0.94 11.68 -14.36
CA GLY A 98 -2.27 12.27 -14.21
C GLY A 98 -3.33 11.30 -13.68
N ASP A 99 -4.53 11.80 -13.38
CA ASP A 99 -5.58 11.03 -12.70
C ASP A 99 -6.45 10.21 -13.67
N LYS A 100 -7.03 10.87 -14.68
CA LYS A 100 -7.99 10.26 -15.60
C LYS A 100 -7.31 9.24 -16.53
N SER A 101 -7.95 8.08 -16.71
CA SER A 101 -7.49 7.00 -17.57
C SER A 101 -8.64 6.00 -17.79
N THR A 102 -8.31 4.79 -18.22
CA THR A 102 -9.21 3.62 -18.24
C THR A 102 -9.62 3.20 -16.83
N GLY A 103 -10.71 2.43 -16.71
CA GLY A 103 -11.23 1.92 -15.44
C GLY A 103 -10.21 1.23 -14.53
N TRP A 104 -9.51 0.19 -15.01
CA TRP A 104 -8.43 -0.45 -14.23
C TRP A 104 -7.30 0.49 -13.81
N SER A 105 -6.94 1.46 -14.64
CA SER A 105 -5.83 2.37 -14.36
C SER A 105 -6.24 3.29 -13.22
N MET A 106 -7.47 3.78 -13.22
CA MET A 106 -8.05 4.53 -12.11
C MET A 106 -8.18 3.67 -10.84
N GLY A 107 -8.64 2.42 -10.96
CA GLY A 107 -8.68 1.47 -9.84
C GLY A 107 -7.30 1.24 -9.20
N TRP A 108 -6.24 1.11 -9.99
CA TRP A 108 -4.88 0.98 -9.48
C TRP A 108 -4.41 2.26 -8.77
N LYS A 109 -4.75 3.44 -9.32
CA LYS A 109 -4.43 4.74 -8.71
C LYS A 109 -5.08 4.93 -7.35
N VAL A 110 -6.31 4.43 -7.11
CA VAL A 110 -6.92 4.46 -5.76
C VAL A 110 -5.99 3.78 -4.75
N ASN A 111 -5.45 2.60 -5.10
CA ASN A 111 -4.54 1.85 -4.22
C ASN A 111 -3.20 2.58 -4.01
N TRP A 112 -2.62 3.20 -5.05
CA TRP A 112 -1.40 3.99 -4.88
C TRP A 112 -1.60 5.22 -3.99
N TRP A 113 -2.70 5.96 -4.16
CA TRP A 113 -3.00 7.11 -3.29
C TRP A 113 -3.31 6.69 -1.85
N ALA A 114 -3.96 5.54 -1.66
CA ALA A 114 -4.09 4.93 -0.34
C ALA A 114 -2.71 4.64 0.30
N ARG A 115 -1.76 4.06 -0.46
CA ARG A 115 -0.38 3.81 -0.01
C ARG A 115 0.44 5.08 0.23
N MET A 116 0.06 6.19 -0.41
CA MET A 116 0.62 7.52 -0.14
C MET A 116 0.00 8.21 1.08
N LEU A 117 -0.94 7.55 1.76
CA LEU A 117 -1.68 8.08 2.91
C LEU A 117 -2.56 9.31 2.56
N ASP A 118 -2.97 9.42 1.29
CA ASP A 118 -3.79 10.53 0.78
C ASP A 118 -5.22 10.05 0.49
N GLY A 119 -6.02 10.00 1.57
CA GLY A 119 -7.40 9.53 1.50
C GLY A 119 -8.28 10.38 0.58
N ASN A 120 -8.10 11.69 0.61
CA ASN A 120 -8.88 12.63 -0.20
C ASN A 120 -8.65 12.41 -1.69
N LYS A 121 -7.40 12.22 -2.11
CA LYS A 121 -7.07 11.94 -3.51
C LYS A 121 -7.57 10.57 -3.96
N ALA A 122 -7.45 9.54 -3.11
CA ALA A 122 -8.01 8.22 -3.37
C ALA A 122 -9.54 8.28 -3.52
N TYR A 123 -10.24 8.98 -2.62
CA TYR A 123 -11.69 9.17 -2.69
C TYR A 123 -12.12 9.92 -3.94
N LYS A 124 -11.39 10.98 -4.33
CA LYS A 124 -11.65 11.71 -5.58
C LYS A 124 -11.62 10.77 -6.79
N LEU A 125 -10.64 9.86 -6.87
CA LEU A 125 -10.55 8.90 -7.98
C LEU A 125 -11.70 7.89 -7.99
N ILE A 126 -12.16 7.46 -6.81
CA ILE A 126 -13.38 6.64 -6.69
C ILE A 126 -14.58 7.43 -7.22
N SER A 127 -14.73 8.71 -6.85
CA SER A 127 -15.80 9.57 -7.36
C SER A 127 -15.71 9.77 -8.88
N ASP A 128 -14.51 9.96 -9.42
CA ASP A 128 -14.28 10.10 -10.86
C ASP A 128 -14.65 8.80 -11.61
N GLN A 129 -14.39 7.63 -11.02
CA GLN A 129 -14.75 6.32 -11.58
C GLN A 129 -16.26 6.09 -11.60
N LEU A 130 -16.97 6.59 -10.59
CA LEU A 130 -18.44 6.51 -10.46
C LEU A 130 -19.16 7.57 -11.31
N THR A 131 -18.66 7.81 -12.53
CA THR A 131 -19.32 8.66 -13.54
C THR A 131 -19.88 7.79 -14.67
N PRO A 132 -20.99 8.19 -15.33
CA PRO A 132 -21.57 7.40 -16.41
C PRO A 132 -20.54 7.09 -17.51
N ALA A 133 -20.41 5.81 -17.86
CA ALA A 133 -19.54 5.37 -18.94
C ALA A 133 -19.92 6.05 -20.27
N PRO A 134 -18.94 6.38 -21.12
CA PRO A 134 -19.23 6.99 -22.42
C PRO A 134 -20.02 6.02 -23.31
N MET A 135 -20.81 6.57 -24.24
CA MET A 135 -21.48 5.76 -25.28
C MET A 135 -20.49 5.17 -26.30
N GLU A 136 -19.26 5.69 -26.34
CA GLU A 136 -18.18 5.23 -27.19
C GLU A 136 -17.69 3.84 -26.76
N THR A 137 -17.47 2.95 -27.73
CA THR A 137 -16.99 1.58 -27.48
C THR A 137 -15.46 1.44 -27.61
N LYS A 138 -14.76 2.54 -27.84
CA LYS A 138 -13.29 2.62 -27.98
C LYS A 138 -12.78 3.87 -27.27
N GLY A 139 -11.60 3.79 -26.67
CA GLY A 139 -10.95 4.92 -26.01
C GLY A 139 -10.36 4.57 -24.65
N GLN A 140 -10.07 5.62 -23.87
CA GLN A 140 -9.51 5.51 -22.51
C GLN A 140 -10.30 6.37 -21.51
N SER A 141 -11.58 6.63 -21.81
CA SER A 141 -12.48 7.37 -20.94
C SER A 141 -13.21 6.38 -20.05
N GLY A 142 -12.62 6.04 -18.90
CA GLY A 142 -13.25 5.15 -17.93
C GLY A 142 -14.59 5.67 -17.40
N GLY A 143 -15.23 4.86 -16.57
CA GLY A 143 -16.52 5.18 -15.97
C GLY A 143 -17.25 3.92 -15.49
N THR A 144 -18.54 4.09 -15.22
CA THR A 144 -19.41 3.05 -14.67
C THR A 144 -20.67 2.94 -15.52
N TYR A 145 -20.97 1.73 -15.99
CA TYR A 145 -22.21 1.44 -16.70
C TYR A 145 -23.42 1.40 -15.73
N PRO A 146 -24.68 1.45 -16.21
CA PRO A 146 -25.87 1.39 -15.33
C PRO A 146 -25.97 0.12 -14.46
N ASN A 147 -25.31 -0.96 -14.87
CA ASN A 147 -25.20 -2.21 -14.10
C ASN A 147 -24.05 -2.19 -13.07
N LEU A 148 -23.43 -1.03 -12.84
CA LEU A 148 -22.27 -0.81 -11.97
C LEU A 148 -20.98 -1.52 -12.41
N LEU A 149 -20.95 -2.10 -13.62
CA LEU A 149 -19.71 -2.65 -14.17
C LEU A 149 -18.78 -1.53 -14.66
N ASP A 150 -17.49 -1.75 -14.46
CA ASP A 150 -16.42 -0.87 -14.88
C ASP A 150 -16.31 -0.78 -16.41
N ALA A 151 -16.02 0.42 -16.89
CA ALA A 151 -15.76 0.70 -18.27
C ALA A 151 -14.26 0.97 -18.49
N HIS A 152 -13.66 0.19 -19.41
CA HIS A 152 -12.40 0.59 -20.01
C HIS A 152 -12.57 1.85 -20.89
N PRO A 153 -13.58 1.96 -21.80
CA PRO A 153 -14.53 0.97 -22.36
C PRO A 153 -13.92 0.03 -23.42
N PRO A 154 -14.54 -1.14 -23.72
CA PRO A 154 -15.83 -1.65 -23.21
C PRO A 154 -15.72 -2.20 -21.77
N PHE A 155 -16.71 -2.98 -21.31
CA PHE A 155 -16.66 -3.64 -20.01
C PHE A 155 -15.34 -4.37 -19.76
N GLN A 156 -14.72 -4.07 -18.63
CA GLN A 156 -13.61 -4.81 -18.05
C GLN A 156 -13.83 -4.88 -16.54
N ILE A 157 -13.69 -6.06 -15.92
CA ILE A 157 -14.04 -6.24 -14.50
C ILE A 157 -12.95 -5.76 -13.53
N ASP A 158 -11.77 -5.50 -14.06
CA ASP A 158 -10.57 -5.13 -13.30
C ASP A 158 -10.75 -3.85 -12.47
N GLY A 159 -11.42 -2.82 -12.99
CA GLY A 159 -11.70 -1.59 -12.23
C GLY A 159 -12.64 -1.80 -11.05
N ASN A 160 -13.63 -2.70 -11.14
CA ASN A 160 -14.50 -3.04 -10.01
C ASN A 160 -13.69 -3.64 -8.84
N PHE A 161 -12.85 -4.63 -9.14
CA PHE A 161 -12.01 -5.27 -8.13
C PHE A 161 -10.91 -4.34 -7.60
N GLY A 162 -10.30 -3.54 -8.49
CA GLY A 162 -9.29 -2.56 -8.12
C GLY A 162 -9.83 -1.48 -7.17
N CYS A 163 -11.03 -0.97 -7.43
CA CYS A 163 -11.71 -0.01 -6.55
C CYS A 163 -12.02 -0.62 -5.18
N THR A 164 -12.54 -1.85 -5.16
CA THR A 164 -12.85 -2.57 -3.92
C THR A 164 -11.60 -2.76 -3.06
N ALA A 165 -10.48 -3.18 -3.68
CA ALA A 165 -9.19 -3.29 -3.00
C ALA A 165 -8.67 -1.93 -2.51
N GLY A 166 -8.87 -0.86 -3.30
CA GLY A 166 -8.47 0.49 -2.95
C GLY A 166 -9.20 1.02 -1.71
N ILE A 167 -10.52 0.78 -1.60
CA ILE A 167 -11.29 1.12 -0.40
C ILE A 167 -10.75 0.37 0.82
N ALA A 168 -10.42 -0.91 0.69
CA ALA A 168 -9.81 -1.67 1.78
C ALA A 168 -8.45 -1.09 2.19
N GLU A 169 -7.56 -0.78 1.22
CA GLU A 169 -6.23 -0.20 1.47
C GLU A 169 -6.28 1.23 2.03
N MET A 170 -7.34 2.00 1.77
CA MET A 170 -7.57 3.31 2.42
C MET A 170 -7.84 3.17 3.92
N LEU A 171 -8.50 2.08 4.29
CA LEU A 171 -9.06 1.85 5.61
C LEU A 171 -8.17 0.97 6.49
N LEU A 172 -7.43 0.02 5.90
CA LEU A 172 -6.52 -0.88 6.60
C LEU A 172 -5.35 -1.27 5.70
N GLN A 173 -4.13 -1.08 6.20
CA GLN A 173 -2.92 -1.58 5.54
C GLN A 173 -2.22 -2.59 6.44
N SER A 174 -1.66 -3.65 5.86
CA SER A 174 -0.96 -4.68 6.63
C SER A 174 0.35 -5.16 5.99
N TYR A 175 0.93 -4.36 5.09
CA TYR A 175 2.11 -4.77 4.30
C TYR A 175 3.43 -4.33 4.95
N ASP A 176 3.39 -3.34 5.83
CA ASP A 176 4.58 -2.56 6.23
C ASP A 176 5.16 -3.00 7.58
N GLY A 177 5.07 -4.29 7.86
CA GLY A 177 5.49 -4.86 9.15
C GLY A 177 4.53 -4.59 10.32
N ASN A 178 3.36 -4.02 10.06
CA ASN A 178 2.34 -3.69 11.05
C ASN A 178 0.95 -3.64 10.40
N ILE A 179 -0.10 -3.66 11.21
CA ILE A 179 -1.47 -3.29 10.83
C ILE A 179 -1.63 -1.79 11.06
N TYR A 180 -1.75 -1.02 9.99
CA TYR A 180 -2.05 0.41 10.06
C TYR A 180 -3.55 0.64 9.93
N VAL A 181 -4.15 1.14 11.01
CA VAL A 181 -5.58 1.46 11.13
C VAL A 181 -5.84 2.87 10.59
N LEU A 182 -6.84 2.99 9.70
CA LEU A 182 -7.25 4.23 9.04
C LEU A 182 -6.08 5.03 8.41
N PRO A 183 -5.23 4.40 7.58
CA PRO A 183 -4.04 5.02 7.02
C PRO A 183 -4.35 6.19 6.06
N ALA A 184 -5.49 6.14 5.37
CA ALA A 184 -5.89 7.12 4.37
C ALA A 184 -7.42 7.36 4.38
N LEU A 185 -7.98 7.67 5.56
CA LEU A 185 -9.40 8.03 5.68
C LEU A 185 -9.65 9.40 5.00
N PRO A 186 -10.58 9.51 4.03
CA PRO A 186 -10.91 10.78 3.41
C PRO A 186 -11.82 11.63 4.30
N ASP A 187 -11.69 12.95 4.20
CA ASP A 187 -12.52 13.92 4.93
C ASP A 187 -14.02 13.75 4.60
N ALA A 188 -14.32 13.33 3.36
CA ALA A 188 -15.68 13.06 2.90
C ALA A 188 -16.37 11.90 3.66
N LEU A 189 -15.61 11.03 4.33
CA LEU A 189 -16.11 9.92 5.15
C LEU A 189 -15.82 10.17 6.63
N ALA A 190 -16.22 11.33 7.15
CA ALA A 190 -15.94 11.74 8.52
C ALA A 190 -16.43 10.74 9.59
N SER A 191 -17.51 9.99 9.33
CA SER A 191 -18.00 8.96 10.24
C SER A 191 -18.39 7.70 9.48
N GLY A 192 -18.16 6.54 10.08
CA GLY A 192 -18.46 5.27 9.43
C GLY A 192 -18.03 4.07 10.25
N LYS A 193 -18.32 2.89 9.72
CA LYS A 193 -17.87 1.61 10.26
C LYS A 193 -17.55 0.64 9.14
N ILE A 194 -16.60 -0.25 9.37
CA ILE A 194 -16.33 -1.39 8.51
C ILE A 194 -16.02 -2.62 9.36
N THR A 195 -16.41 -3.79 8.87
CA THR A 195 -16.23 -5.06 9.56
C THR A 195 -15.66 -6.11 8.62
N GLY A 196 -14.89 -7.05 9.14
CA GLY A 196 -14.42 -8.23 8.42
C GLY A 196 -13.19 -8.02 7.55
N LEU A 197 -12.49 -6.88 7.64
CA LEU A 197 -11.25 -6.67 6.87
C LEU A 197 -10.17 -7.63 7.37
N LYS A 198 -9.47 -8.27 6.44
CA LYS A 198 -8.37 -9.19 6.76
C LYS A 198 -7.03 -8.47 6.71
N ALA A 199 -6.21 -8.71 7.73
CA ALA A 199 -4.81 -8.31 7.78
C ALA A 199 -3.89 -9.54 7.68
N ARG A 200 -2.68 -9.34 7.14
CA ARG A 200 -1.63 -10.37 7.08
C ARG A 200 -1.40 -10.99 8.48
N GLY A 201 -0.99 -12.25 8.54
CA GLY A 201 -0.77 -12.93 9.82
C GLY A 201 -2.04 -13.36 10.56
N GLY A 202 -3.17 -13.46 9.85
CA GLY A 202 -4.40 -14.06 10.40
C GLY A 202 -5.12 -13.16 11.40
N PHE A 203 -5.33 -11.90 11.02
CA PHE A 203 -6.14 -10.96 11.80
C PHE A 203 -7.37 -10.55 11.01
N GLU A 204 -8.52 -10.48 11.68
CA GLU A 204 -9.73 -9.82 11.18
C GLU A 204 -9.93 -8.55 12.00
N VAL A 205 -10.24 -7.44 11.33
CA VAL A 205 -10.31 -6.12 11.91
C VAL A 205 -11.66 -5.49 11.60
N ASP A 206 -12.37 -5.12 12.68
CA ASP A 206 -13.53 -4.26 12.64
C ASP A 206 -13.18 -2.91 13.22
N MET A 207 -13.71 -1.83 12.65
CA MET A 207 -13.49 -0.49 13.17
C MET A 207 -14.67 0.43 12.92
N GLU A 208 -14.84 1.36 13.85
CA GLU A 208 -15.79 2.47 13.76
C GLU A 208 -15.01 3.76 13.98
N TRP A 209 -15.34 4.79 13.22
CA TRP A 209 -14.76 6.12 13.36
C TRP A 209 -15.85 7.19 13.34
N LYS A 210 -15.54 8.32 13.97
CA LYS A 210 -16.41 9.49 14.05
C LYS A 210 -15.55 10.75 14.01
N ASP A 211 -16.02 11.77 13.31
CA ASP A 211 -15.33 13.06 13.15
C ASP A 211 -13.86 12.91 12.70
N GLY A 212 -13.62 11.97 11.78
CA GLY A 212 -12.30 11.64 11.23
C GLY A 212 -11.39 10.84 12.17
N LYS A 213 -11.89 10.39 13.32
CA LYS A 213 -11.09 9.73 14.37
C LYS A 213 -11.60 8.33 14.67
N LEU A 214 -10.67 7.40 14.88
CA LEU A 214 -10.99 6.06 15.36
C LEU A 214 -11.78 6.16 16.66
N LYS A 215 -12.83 5.35 16.80
CA LYS A 215 -13.69 5.28 17.99
C LYS A 215 -13.66 3.88 18.60
N ASN A 216 -13.86 2.85 17.79
CA ASN A 216 -13.82 1.45 18.21
C ASN A 216 -12.92 0.65 17.29
N LEU A 217 -12.18 -0.30 17.86
CA LEU A 217 -11.35 -1.26 17.12
C LEU A 217 -11.53 -2.64 17.73
N ILE A 218 -11.90 -3.62 16.90
CA ILE A 218 -11.92 -5.03 17.29
C ILE A 218 -10.93 -5.76 16.39
N VAL A 219 -10.03 -6.51 17.02
CA VAL A 219 -9.08 -7.38 16.31
C VAL A 219 -9.37 -8.81 16.74
N GLN A 220 -9.76 -9.67 15.81
CA GLN A 220 -9.81 -11.11 16.03
C GLN A 220 -8.53 -11.75 15.50
N SER A 221 -7.88 -12.57 16.31
CA SER A 221 -6.70 -13.33 15.88
C SER A 221 -7.10 -14.76 15.55
N THR A 222 -6.86 -15.22 14.33
CA THR A 222 -7.22 -16.58 13.91
C THR A 222 -6.11 -17.59 14.17
N ILE A 223 -4.85 -17.14 14.25
CA ILE A 223 -3.67 -18.01 14.43
C ILE A 223 -2.76 -17.62 15.60
N GLY A 224 -3.12 -16.59 16.38
CA GLY A 224 -2.32 -16.07 17.49
C GLY A 224 -1.07 -15.30 17.06
N GLY A 225 -0.16 -15.09 18.00
CA GLY A 225 1.14 -14.44 17.78
C GLY A 225 1.14 -12.95 18.10
N ASN A 226 2.21 -12.26 17.73
CA ASN A 226 2.30 -10.81 17.97
C ASN A 226 1.40 -10.04 17.00
N CYS A 227 0.57 -9.15 17.53
CA CYS A 227 -0.16 -8.16 16.77
C CYS A 227 0.46 -6.78 16.99
N ARG A 228 0.98 -6.18 15.90
CA ARG A 228 1.56 -4.84 15.91
C ARG A 228 0.63 -3.86 15.21
N LEU A 229 0.07 -2.92 15.96
CA LEU A 229 -0.78 -1.85 15.45
C LEU A 229 0.04 -0.59 15.21
N ARG A 230 -0.18 0.07 14.08
CA ARG A 230 0.17 1.47 13.84
C ARG A 230 -1.07 2.32 13.96
N LEU A 231 -0.97 3.34 14.81
CA LEU A 231 -2.05 4.28 15.11
C LEU A 231 -1.55 5.70 14.93
N SER A 232 -2.45 6.64 14.62
CA SER A 232 -2.17 8.07 14.74
C SER A 232 -1.62 8.38 16.14
N ASP A 233 -0.69 9.34 16.25
CA ASP A 233 -0.11 9.74 17.53
C ASP A 233 -1.11 10.39 18.49
N GLN A 234 -2.28 10.78 17.97
CA GLN A 234 -3.41 11.33 18.73
C GLN A 234 -4.37 10.26 19.27
N VAL A 235 -4.19 8.99 18.92
CA VAL A 235 -5.09 7.91 19.33
C VAL A 235 -4.50 7.14 20.50
N SER A 236 -5.25 7.05 21.60
CA SER A 236 -4.97 6.12 22.68
C SER A 236 -6.05 5.05 22.74
N LEU A 237 -5.67 3.78 22.80
CA LEU A 237 -6.61 2.67 22.92
C LEU A 237 -6.67 2.16 24.36
N ASN A 238 -7.87 1.88 24.85
CA ASN A 238 -8.12 1.16 26.09
C ASN A 238 -9.02 -0.05 25.80
N GLY A 239 -8.66 -1.22 26.30
CA GLY A 239 -9.34 -2.47 25.95
C GLY A 239 -8.99 -3.63 26.86
N ASN A 240 -9.41 -4.82 26.45
CA ASN A 240 -9.14 -6.07 27.17
C ASN A 240 -7.71 -6.62 26.97
N ALA A 241 -6.88 -5.97 26.17
CA ALA A 241 -5.45 -6.26 26.05
C ALA A 241 -4.60 -5.03 26.37
N LYS A 242 -3.46 -5.27 27.02
CA LYS A 242 -2.47 -4.24 27.31
C LYS A 242 -1.59 -4.02 26.09
N LEU A 243 -1.62 -2.80 25.57
CA LEU A 243 -0.72 -2.35 24.50
C LEU A 243 0.63 -1.90 25.07
N VAL A 244 1.72 -2.36 24.45
CA VAL A 244 3.08 -1.97 24.81
C VAL A 244 3.72 -1.29 23.60
N LYS A 245 4.44 -0.18 23.80
CA LYS A 245 5.14 0.49 22.70
C LYS A 245 6.14 -0.46 22.03
N SER A 246 6.02 -0.64 20.72
CA SER A 246 6.83 -1.59 19.96
C SER A 246 8.31 -1.18 19.94
N LYS A 247 9.20 -2.18 19.84
CA LYS A 247 10.64 -1.99 19.64
C LYS A 247 11.14 -2.92 18.53
N GLY A 248 12.11 -2.43 17.75
CA GLY A 248 12.73 -3.21 16.67
C GLY A 248 11.74 -3.70 15.62
N ASP A 249 12.13 -4.76 14.91
CA ASP A 249 11.28 -5.40 13.90
C ASP A 249 10.13 -6.20 14.52
N ASN A 250 9.10 -6.46 13.74
CA ASN A 250 7.96 -7.27 14.18
C ASN A 250 8.38 -8.74 14.27
N THR A 251 8.11 -9.37 15.42
CA THR A 251 8.44 -10.78 15.67
C THR A 251 7.51 -11.75 14.93
N ASN A 252 6.34 -11.27 14.50
CA ASN A 252 5.42 -12.04 13.67
C ASN A 252 5.98 -12.18 12.24
N LYS A 253 6.29 -13.42 11.84
CA LYS A 253 6.92 -13.73 10.55
C LYS A 253 6.11 -13.28 9.33
N PHE A 254 4.79 -13.13 9.46
CA PHE A 254 3.93 -12.62 8.38
C PHE A 254 4.10 -11.11 8.12
N TYR A 255 4.82 -10.42 9.00
CA TYR A 255 5.14 -9.01 8.94
C TYR A 255 6.62 -8.75 8.69
N GLN A 256 7.35 -9.76 8.20
CA GLN A 256 8.72 -9.55 7.74
C GLN A 256 8.75 -8.57 6.56
N VAL A 257 9.63 -7.58 6.65
CA VAL A 257 9.87 -6.60 5.59
C VAL A 257 11.25 -6.84 5.00
N ASN A 258 11.32 -7.04 3.68
CA ASN A 258 12.59 -7.20 3.00
C ASN A 258 13.22 -5.83 2.73
N LYS A 259 14.49 -5.66 3.10
CA LYS A 259 15.21 -4.39 2.94
C LYS A 259 15.58 -4.17 1.48
N ILE A 260 15.20 -3.01 0.94
CA ILE A 260 15.64 -2.57 -0.38
C ILE A 260 17.04 -1.96 -0.30
N LYS A 261 17.74 -1.88 -1.44
CA LYS A 261 18.96 -1.08 -1.55
C LYS A 261 18.63 0.41 -1.40
N SER A 262 19.57 1.18 -0.86
CA SER A 262 19.47 2.64 -0.83
C SER A 262 19.27 3.16 -2.24
N PRO A 263 18.30 4.06 -2.47
CA PRO A 263 18.03 4.59 -3.80
C PRO A 263 19.18 5.47 -4.29
N MET A 264 19.43 5.45 -5.60
CA MET A 264 20.36 6.38 -6.23
C MET A 264 19.63 7.68 -6.61
N LEU A 265 20.28 8.81 -6.38
CA LEU A 265 19.73 10.13 -6.69
C LEU A 265 20.50 10.74 -7.87
N SER A 266 19.77 11.22 -8.87
CA SER A 266 20.34 12.10 -9.90
C SER A 266 20.94 13.35 -9.26
N THR A 267 22.06 13.84 -9.80
CA THR A 267 22.67 15.11 -9.37
C THR A 267 21.77 16.32 -9.62
N GLU A 268 20.76 16.18 -10.47
CA GLU A 268 19.77 17.22 -10.77
C GLU A 268 18.52 17.14 -9.87
N ALA A 269 18.36 16.05 -9.10
CA ALA A 269 17.21 15.86 -8.22
C ALA A 269 17.19 16.91 -7.09
N LYS A 270 16.02 17.51 -6.89
CA LYS A 270 15.71 18.51 -5.86
C LYS A 270 14.43 18.11 -5.13
N LEU A 271 14.52 17.06 -4.32
CA LEU A 271 13.41 16.61 -3.48
C LEU A 271 13.02 17.70 -2.47
N LYS A 272 11.72 17.89 -2.29
CA LYS A 272 11.15 18.87 -1.35
C LYS A 272 10.92 18.27 0.03
N GLY A 273 10.94 16.94 0.15
CA GLY A 273 10.45 16.22 1.30
C GLY A 273 8.94 16.04 1.23
N ILE A 274 8.46 14.93 1.79
CA ILE A 274 7.04 14.63 1.94
C ILE A 274 6.68 14.55 3.43
N ALA A 275 5.58 15.20 3.81
CA ALA A 275 5.08 15.14 5.17
C ALA A 275 4.53 13.74 5.45
N ILE A 276 5.09 13.08 6.47
CA ILE A 276 4.60 11.78 6.94
C ILE A 276 3.84 11.99 8.25
N PRO A 277 2.61 11.49 8.38
CA PRO A 277 1.85 11.59 9.61
C PRO A 277 2.61 11.00 10.80
N LYS A 278 2.50 11.65 11.95
CA LYS A 278 3.04 11.11 13.20
C LYS A 278 2.19 9.93 13.63
N THR A 279 2.86 8.83 13.98
CA THR A 279 2.21 7.58 14.37
C THR A 279 2.98 6.92 15.50
N ASN A 280 2.29 6.05 16.25
CA ASN A 280 2.91 5.17 17.24
C ASN A 280 2.67 3.71 16.85
N LEU A 281 3.64 2.86 17.19
CA LEU A 281 3.55 1.41 17.06
C LEU A 281 3.34 0.78 18.44
N PHE A 282 2.38 -0.12 18.51
CA PHE A 282 2.06 -0.87 19.72
C PHE A 282 1.96 -2.36 19.44
N ASP A 283 2.52 -3.15 20.35
CA ASP A 283 2.49 -4.60 20.35
C ASP A 283 1.55 -5.09 21.44
N PHE A 284 0.85 -6.19 21.15
CA PHE A 284 0.24 -7.06 22.13
C PHE A 284 0.24 -8.50 21.61
N ASP A 285 0.30 -9.46 22.52
CA ASP A 285 0.29 -10.87 22.15
C ASP A 285 -1.14 -11.38 22.04
N THR A 286 -1.38 -12.21 21.03
CA THR A 286 -2.68 -12.78 20.77
C THR A 286 -2.67 -14.30 20.84
N ILE A 287 -3.79 -14.84 21.31
CA ILE A 287 -4.17 -16.24 21.29
C ILE A 287 -5.11 -16.48 20.11
N ALA A 288 -4.97 -17.62 19.43
CA ALA A 288 -5.84 -18.01 18.32
C ALA A 288 -7.30 -18.17 18.76
N GLY A 289 -8.23 -17.64 17.96
CA GLY A 289 -9.67 -17.64 18.22
C GLY A 289 -10.16 -16.41 19.00
N GLU A 290 -9.29 -15.76 19.77
CA GLU A 290 -9.67 -14.68 20.67
C GLU A 290 -9.92 -13.33 19.97
N LYS A 291 -10.74 -12.51 20.63
CA LYS A 291 -11.09 -11.14 20.21
C LYS A 291 -10.56 -10.10 21.19
N TYR A 292 -9.94 -9.07 20.63
CA TYR A 292 -9.36 -7.95 21.35
C TYR A 292 -10.14 -6.69 21.02
N ILE A 293 -10.79 -6.11 22.02
CA ILE A 293 -11.75 -5.02 21.86
C ILE A 293 -11.16 -3.77 22.51
N PHE A 294 -11.06 -2.70 21.73
CA PHE A 294 -10.50 -1.44 22.15
C PHE A 294 -11.46 -0.28 21.86
N ASN A 295 -11.53 0.65 22.80
CA ASN A 295 -12.14 1.96 22.63
C ASN A 295 -11.02 3.00 22.50
N ALA A 296 -11.14 3.89 21.52
CA ALA A 296 -10.23 5.00 21.35
C ALA A 296 -10.64 6.18 22.23
N ARG A 297 -9.63 6.85 22.80
CA ARG A 297 -9.72 8.11 23.53
C ARG A 297 -8.88 9.16 22.83
#